data_AF-H0GZ59-F1
#
_entry.id   AF-H0GZ59-F1
#
_cell.length_a   1.000
_cell.length_b   1.000
_cell.length_c   1.000
_cell.angle_alpha   90.00
_cell.angle_beta   90.00
_cell.angle_gamma   90.00
#
_symmetry.space_group_name_H-M   'P 1'
#
loop_
_entity.id
_entity.type
_entity.pdbx_description
1 polymer ?
#
loop_
_entity_poly.entity_id
_entity_poly.type
_entity_poly.pdbx_seq_one_letter_code
_entity_poly.pdbx_strand_id
1 'polypeptide(L)'
;MGQKSSRVQITKTDRAILEVKRSKDEIHKFTRRTDGLILAERNQLKDLIRKHSDDYKCDTKVRFLLKRIHYQEHLLQQASDQLINLENMVSTLEFKMVETQFFNGLKNGNEILKKLNKEFSNVDELMDDVHDQIAYQNEINETLSRSVVGTNGYEDELNKELDALESELNSVKQDKNEVVKLPSTEGLPSLPQGEQTEQKKGKELLQKKKENNKEPVALLS
;
A
#
# COMPACT_ATOMS: atom_id res chain seq x y z
N MET A 1 -19.61 -21.70 -26.21
CA MET A 1 -19.20 -20.93 -25.03
C MET A 1 -19.28 -19.45 -25.40
N GLY A 2 -20.41 -18.78 -25.17
CA GLY A 2 -20.58 -17.37 -25.50
C GLY A 2 -20.11 -16.49 -24.34
N GLN A 3 -19.11 -15.65 -24.58
CA GLN A 3 -18.75 -14.56 -23.67
C GLN A 3 -19.94 -13.61 -23.56
N LYS A 4 -20.67 -13.67 -22.44
CA LYS A 4 -21.62 -12.62 -22.08
C LYS A 4 -20.81 -11.36 -21.85
N SER A 5 -20.89 -10.40 -22.77
CA SER A 5 -20.29 -9.08 -22.63
C SER A 5 -20.69 -8.51 -21.26
N SER A 6 -19.73 -8.41 -20.34
CA SER A 6 -19.95 -7.79 -19.04
C SER A 6 -20.33 -6.34 -19.29
N ARG A 7 -21.60 -6.00 -19.00
CA ARG A 7 -22.10 -4.64 -19.16
C ARG A 7 -21.37 -3.76 -18.15
N VAL A 8 -20.51 -2.86 -18.62
CA VAL A 8 -19.80 -1.88 -17.79
C VAL A 8 -20.85 -1.13 -16.97
N GLN A 9 -20.80 -1.29 -15.64
CA GLN A 9 -21.71 -0.59 -14.75
C GLN A 9 -21.19 0.82 -14.52
N ILE A 10 -21.97 1.81 -14.93
CA ILE A 10 -21.63 3.22 -14.74
C ILE A 10 -21.81 3.54 -13.25
N THR A 11 -20.71 3.90 -12.58
CA THR A 11 -20.71 4.26 -11.17
C THR A 11 -21.36 5.63 -10.98
N LYS A 12 -21.88 5.90 -9.77
CA LYS A 12 -22.42 7.24 -9.43
C LYS A 12 -21.36 8.34 -9.63
N THR A 13 -20.09 8.03 -9.34
CA THR A 13 -18.95 8.91 -9.56
C THR A 13 -18.75 9.25 -11.04
N ASP A 14 -18.89 8.25 -11.92
CA ASP A 14 -18.72 8.44 -13.37
C ASP A 14 -19.81 9.35 -13.95
N ARG A 15 -21.04 9.24 -13.43
CA ARG A 15 -22.14 10.15 -13.78
C ARG A 15 -21.86 11.57 -13.32
N ALA A 16 -21.36 11.76 -12.09
CA ALA A 16 -21.00 13.07 -11.58
C ALA A 16 -19.88 13.73 -12.41
N ILE A 17 -18.84 12.96 -12.76
CA ILE A 17 -17.76 13.44 -13.64
C ILE A 17 -18.31 13.85 -15.01
N LEU A 18 -19.23 13.06 -15.58
CA LEU A 18 -19.87 13.39 -16.86
C LEU A 18 -20.67 14.70 -16.77
N GLU A 19 -21.44 14.90 -15.69
CA GLU A 19 -22.22 16.13 -15.49
C GLU A 19 -21.33 17.37 -15.37
N VAL A 20 -20.22 17.27 -14.62
CA VAL A 20 -19.25 18.36 -14.47
C VAL A 20 -18.54 18.66 -15.80
N LYS A 21 -18.20 17.64 -16.59
CA LYS A 21 -17.62 17.84 -17.92
C LYS A 21 -18.62 18.49 -18.88
N ARG A 22 -19.89 18.07 -18.83
CA ARG A 22 -20.94 18.66 -19.64
C ARG A 22 -21.16 20.13 -19.29
N SER A 23 -21.19 20.49 -18.01
CA SER A 23 -21.35 21.90 -17.60
C SER A 23 -20.16 22.75 -18.04
N LYS A 24 -18.92 22.23 -17.95
CA LYS A 24 -17.72 22.88 -18.48
C LYS A 24 -17.84 23.17 -19.98
N ASP A 25 -18.28 22.19 -20.77
CA ASP A 25 -18.47 22.36 -22.21
C ASP A 25 -19.55 23.40 -22.53
N GLU A 26 -20.66 23.41 -21.79
CA GLU A 26 -21.71 24.40 -21.96
C GLU A 26 -21.25 25.82 -21.60
N ILE A 27 -20.44 25.98 -20.54
CA ILE A 27 -19.82 27.27 -20.19
C ILE A 27 -18.91 27.73 -21.33
N HIS A 28 -18.05 26.86 -21.88
CA HIS A 28 -17.20 27.22 -23.02
C HIS A 28 -18.00 27.65 -24.26
N LYS A 29 -19.09 26.94 -24.57
CA LYS A 29 -19.99 27.33 -25.66
C LYS A 29 -20.63 28.69 -25.40
N PHE A 30 -21.08 28.94 -24.18
CA PHE A 30 -21.69 30.21 -23.77
C PHE A 30 -20.68 31.37 -23.85
N THR A 31 -19.45 31.18 -23.38
CA THR A 31 -18.35 32.15 -23.48
C THR A 31 -18.09 32.53 -24.93
N ARG A 32 -17.86 31.54 -25.81
CA ARG A 32 -17.60 31.80 -27.24
C ARG A 32 -18.74 32.54 -27.93
N ARG A 33 -19.99 32.17 -27.62
CA ARG A 33 -21.17 32.86 -28.16
C ARG A 33 -21.23 34.31 -27.68
N THR A 34 -20.98 34.54 -26.39
CA THR A 34 -21.02 35.87 -25.78
C THR A 34 -19.89 36.76 -26.30
N ASP A 35 -18.69 36.23 -26.50
CA ASP A 35 -17.57 36.98 -27.11
C ASP A 35 -17.92 37.48 -28.51
N GLY A 36 -18.55 36.63 -29.33
CA GLY A 36 -19.04 37.01 -30.65
C GLY A 36 -20.10 38.12 -30.60
N LEU A 37 -21.02 38.04 -29.63
CA LEU A 37 -22.03 39.08 -29.40
C LEU A 37 -21.38 40.40 -28.98
N ILE A 38 -20.46 40.39 -28.01
CA ILE A 38 -19.73 41.59 -27.57
C ILE A 38 -19.00 42.24 -28.74
N LEU A 39 -18.37 41.46 -29.61
CA LEU A 39 -17.67 41.99 -30.78
C LEU A 39 -18.63 42.68 -31.76
N ALA A 40 -19.78 42.06 -32.04
CA ALA A 40 -20.82 42.66 -32.88
C ALA A 40 -21.39 43.95 -32.26
N GLU A 41 -21.67 43.94 -30.96
CA GLU A 41 -22.18 45.09 -30.21
C GLU A 41 -21.16 46.24 -30.15
N ARG A 42 -19.87 45.93 -29.98
CA ARG A 42 -18.79 46.93 -30.04
C ARG A 42 -18.68 47.58 -31.42
N ASN A 43 -18.89 46.81 -32.50
CA ASN A 43 -18.90 47.38 -33.85
C ASN A 43 -20.12 48.29 -34.05
N GLN A 44 -21.31 47.86 -33.61
CA GLN A 44 -22.52 48.69 -33.61
C GLN A 44 -22.32 49.98 -32.80
N LEU A 45 -21.65 49.90 -31.65
CA LEU A 45 -21.34 51.06 -30.81
C LEU A 45 -20.44 52.05 -31.56
N LYS A 46 -19.38 51.55 -32.22
CA LYS A 46 -18.47 52.38 -33.03
C LYS A 46 -19.21 53.07 -34.18
N ASP A 47 -20.10 52.37 -34.86
CA ASP A 47 -20.89 52.94 -35.95
C ASP A 47 -21.87 54.02 -35.47
N LEU A 48 -22.50 53.83 -34.32
CA LEU A 48 -23.39 54.83 -33.72
C LEU A 48 -22.62 56.09 -33.30
N ILE A 49 -21.43 55.93 -32.70
CA ILE A 49 -20.56 57.07 -32.33
C ILE A 49 -20.13 57.85 -33.58
N ARG A 50 -19.81 57.15 -34.68
CA ARG A 50 -19.45 57.79 -35.96
C ARG A 50 -20.62 58.56 -36.57
N LYS A 51 -21.85 58.06 -36.44
CA LYS A 51 -23.05 58.72 -36.99
C LYS A 51 -23.53 59.90 -36.15
N HIS A 52 -23.29 59.89 -34.83
CA HIS A 52 -23.78 60.89 -33.90
C HIS A 52 -22.62 61.59 -33.15
N SER A 53 -21.65 62.14 -33.88
CA SER A 53 -20.39 62.65 -33.30
C SER A 53 -20.55 63.81 -32.32
N ASP A 54 -21.57 64.65 -32.46
CA ASP A 54 -21.74 65.85 -31.61
C ASP A 54 -22.35 65.53 -30.22
N ASP A 55 -23.29 64.58 -30.14
CA ASP A 55 -24.08 64.26 -28.93
C ASP A 55 -24.13 62.77 -28.57
N TYR A 56 -23.14 61.96 -28.98
CA TYR A 56 -23.11 60.51 -28.73
C TYR A 56 -23.24 60.13 -27.24
N LYS A 57 -22.77 60.99 -26.32
CA LYS A 57 -22.86 60.75 -24.87
C LYS A 57 -24.28 60.91 -24.35
N CYS A 58 -25.10 61.73 -25.01
CA CYS A 58 -26.49 62.05 -24.65
C CYS A 58 -27.49 61.08 -25.28
N ASP A 59 -27.08 60.31 -26.29
CA ASP A 59 -27.91 59.29 -26.91
C ASP A 59 -28.19 58.13 -25.93
N THR A 60 -29.48 57.83 -25.74
CA THR A 60 -29.95 56.73 -24.90
C THR A 60 -29.53 55.37 -25.47
N LYS A 61 -29.43 55.23 -26.80
CA LYS A 61 -29.05 53.98 -27.46
C LYS A 61 -27.58 53.63 -27.20
N VAL A 62 -26.68 54.61 -27.32
CA VAL A 62 -25.25 54.44 -27.07
C VAL A 62 -25.00 54.00 -25.62
N ARG A 63 -25.63 54.69 -24.65
CA ARG A 63 -25.51 54.32 -23.23
C ARG A 63 -26.10 52.95 -22.91
N PHE A 64 -27.22 52.60 -23.52
CA PHE A 64 -27.83 51.28 -23.33
C PHE A 64 -26.90 50.17 -23.84
N LEU A 65 -26.34 50.35 -25.04
CA LEU A 65 -25.43 49.38 -25.64
C LEU A 65 -24.15 49.21 -24.81
N LEU A 66 -23.59 50.31 -24.30
CA LEU A 66 -22.44 50.27 -23.41
C LEU A 66 -22.73 49.52 -22.09
N LYS A 67 -23.88 49.79 -21.46
CA LYS A 67 -24.32 49.04 -20.26
C LYS A 67 -24.49 47.56 -20.55
N ARG A 68 -25.03 47.21 -21.72
CA ARG A 68 -25.22 45.82 -22.14
C ARG A 68 -23.89 45.09 -22.33
N ILE A 69 -22.92 45.74 -22.99
CA ILE A 69 -21.56 45.21 -23.15
C ILE A 69 -20.91 44.96 -21.78
N HIS A 70 -20.96 45.93 -20.87
CA HIS A 70 -20.39 45.75 -19.52
C HIS A 70 -21.06 44.62 -18.73
N TYR A 71 -22.38 44.47 -18.87
CA TYR A 71 -23.08 43.35 -18.24
C TYR A 71 -22.65 42.00 -18.82
N GLN A 72 -22.47 41.91 -20.14
CA GLN A 72 -21.96 40.69 -20.79
C GLN A 72 -20.51 40.37 -20.38
N GLU A 73 -19.65 41.39 -20.25
CA GLU A 73 -18.29 41.24 -19.71
C GLU A 73 -18.30 40.72 -18.27
N HIS A 74 -19.19 41.24 -17.43
CA HIS A 74 -19.37 40.74 -16.07
C HIS A 74 -19.84 39.28 -16.04
N LEU A 75 -20.79 38.90 -16.91
CA LEU A 75 -21.22 37.51 -17.05
C LEU A 75 -20.07 36.59 -17.51
N LEU A 76 -19.19 37.05 -18.40
CA LEU A 76 -18.00 36.31 -18.81
C LEU A 76 -17.01 36.11 -17.66
N GLN A 77 -16.85 37.13 -16.80
CA GLN A 77 -16.04 37.01 -15.60
C GLN A 77 -16.62 35.97 -14.64
N GLN A 78 -17.93 36.02 -14.37
CA GLN A 78 -18.61 35.00 -13.56
C GLN A 78 -18.48 33.60 -14.17
N ALA A 79 -18.58 33.47 -15.49
CA ALA A 79 -18.39 32.20 -16.18
C ALA A 79 -16.97 31.65 -16.00
N SER A 80 -15.96 32.54 -15.96
CA SER A 80 -14.55 32.18 -15.70
C SER A 80 -14.36 31.69 -14.26
N ASP A 81 -14.98 32.35 -13.28
CA ASP A 81 -14.96 31.92 -11.88
C ASP A 81 -15.63 30.55 -11.70
N GLN A 82 -16.76 30.32 -12.39
CA GLN A 82 -17.43 29.02 -12.37
C GLN A 82 -16.60 27.93 -13.04
N LEU A 83 -15.85 28.24 -14.09
CA LEU A 83 -14.95 27.28 -14.72
C LEU A 83 -13.88 26.78 -13.74
N ILE A 84 -13.29 27.68 -12.96
CA ILE A 84 -12.32 27.34 -11.91
C ILE A 84 -12.99 26.46 -10.84
N ASN A 85 -14.21 26.80 -10.42
CA ASN A 85 -14.95 25.99 -9.45
C ASN A 85 -15.24 24.57 -9.96
N LEU A 86 -15.58 24.41 -11.24
CA LEU A 86 -15.79 23.09 -11.86
C LEU A 86 -14.49 22.28 -11.93
N GLU A 87 -13.35 22.92 -12.24
CA GLU A 87 -12.04 22.26 -12.25
C GLU A 87 -11.63 21.78 -10.84
N ASN A 88 -11.91 22.58 -9.81
CA ASN A 88 -11.73 22.17 -8.43
C ASN A 88 -12.65 21.00 -8.06
N MET A 89 -13.88 20.97 -8.55
CA MET A 89 -14.82 19.88 -8.34
C MET A 89 -14.35 18.57 -8.98
N VAL A 90 -13.81 18.63 -10.21
CA VAL A 90 -13.20 17.45 -10.86
C VAL A 90 -12.04 16.92 -10.03
N SER A 91 -11.12 17.80 -9.64
CA SER A 91 -9.94 17.42 -8.83
C SER A 91 -10.36 16.78 -7.50
N THR A 92 -11.40 17.32 -6.87
CA THR A 92 -11.97 16.77 -5.63
C THR A 92 -12.57 15.38 -5.87
N LEU A 93 -13.31 15.17 -6.96
CA LEU A 93 -13.88 13.87 -7.32
C LEU A 93 -12.79 12.82 -7.58
N GLU A 94 -11.72 13.21 -8.29
CA GLU A 94 -10.58 12.33 -8.54
C GLU A 94 -9.89 11.92 -7.24
N PHE A 95 -9.67 12.88 -6.33
CA PHE A 95 -9.13 12.59 -5.01
C PHE A 95 -10.04 11.64 -4.22
N LYS A 96 -11.36 11.86 -4.23
CA LYS A 96 -12.31 10.96 -3.56
C LYS A 96 -12.34 9.55 -4.15
N MET A 97 -12.11 9.42 -5.44
CA MET A 97 -11.98 8.10 -6.09
C MET A 97 -10.74 7.36 -5.56
N VAL A 98 -9.60 8.04 -5.46
CA VAL A 98 -8.37 7.47 -4.88
C VAL A 98 -8.54 7.13 -3.40
N GLU A 99 -9.15 8.02 -2.62
CA GLU A 99 -9.44 7.80 -1.19
C GLU A 99 -10.30 6.55 -0.99
N THR A 100 -11.32 6.36 -1.83
CA THR A 100 -12.18 5.17 -1.77
C THR A 100 -11.39 3.90 -2.11
N GLN A 101 -10.52 3.95 -3.11
CA GLN A 101 -9.64 2.82 -3.46
C GLN A 101 -8.67 2.49 -2.33
N PHE A 102 -8.07 3.51 -1.71
CA PHE A 102 -7.19 3.35 -0.55
C PHE A 102 -7.92 2.69 0.63
N PHE A 103 -9.13 3.15 0.95
CA PHE A 103 -9.94 2.56 2.02
C PHE A 103 -10.30 1.10 1.73
N ASN A 104 -10.67 0.78 0.49
CA ASN A 104 -10.92 -0.59 0.06
C ASN A 104 -9.65 -1.46 0.18
N GLY A 105 -8.48 -0.91 -0.15
CA GLY A 105 -7.19 -1.57 0.03
C GLY A 105 -6.89 -1.88 1.50
N LEU A 106 -7.09 -0.90 2.39
CA LEU A 106 -6.94 -1.09 3.84
C LEU A 106 -7.94 -2.12 4.39
N LYS A 107 -9.19 -2.09 3.92
CA LYS A 107 -10.21 -3.06 4.32
C LYS A 107 -9.80 -4.49 3.92
N ASN A 108 -9.37 -4.68 2.68
CA ASN A 108 -8.88 -5.97 2.21
C ASN A 108 -7.64 -6.43 2.99
N GLY A 109 -6.70 -5.51 3.26
CA GLY A 109 -5.53 -5.79 4.10
C GLY A 109 -5.91 -6.24 5.50
N ASN A 110 -6.86 -5.56 6.14
CA ASN A 110 -7.36 -5.93 7.47
C ASN A 110 -8.10 -7.27 7.44
N GLU A 111 -8.89 -7.56 6.41
CA GLU A 111 -9.52 -8.87 6.23
C GLU A 111 -8.49 -10.00 6.09
N ILE A 112 -7.39 -9.78 5.36
CA ILE A 112 -6.28 -10.75 5.26
C ILE A 112 -5.58 -10.90 6.60
N LEU A 113 -5.28 -9.81 7.30
CA LEU A 113 -4.68 -9.86 8.64
C LEU A 113 -5.56 -10.61 9.64
N LYS A 114 -6.89 -10.43 9.59
CA LYS A 114 -7.83 -11.19 10.42
C LYS A 114 -7.81 -12.68 10.11
N LYS A 115 -7.78 -13.05 8.83
CA LYS A 115 -7.66 -14.46 8.41
C LYS A 115 -6.33 -15.04 8.89
N LEU A 116 -5.24 -14.33 8.68
CA LEU A 116 -3.91 -14.74 9.09
C LEU A 116 -3.81 -14.91 10.62
N ASN A 117 -4.36 -13.96 11.38
CA ASN A 117 -4.40 -14.04 12.83
C ASN A 117 -5.23 -15.24 13.29
N LYS A 118 -6.36 -15.52 12.64
CA LYS A 118 -7.19 -16.69 12.96
C LYS A 118 -6.45 -18.01 12.73
N GLU A 119 -5.70 -18.14 11.63
CA GLU A 119 -4.88 -19.32 11.36
C GLU A 119 -3.77 -19.50 12.42
N PHE A 120 -3.10 -18.41 12.81
CA PHE A 120 -2.07 -18.48 13.85
C PHE A 120 -2.63 -18.75 15.25
N SER A 121 -3.78 -18.15 15.62
CA SER A 121 -4.41 -18.44 16.91
C SER A 121 -4.82 -19.91 17.05
N ASN A 122 -5.26 -20.56 15.97
CA ASN A 122 -5.54 -22.00 15.99
C ASN A 122 -4.26 -22.85 16.17
N VAL A 123 -3.11 -22.36 15.69
CA VAL A 123 -1.82 -23.03 15.89
C VAL A 123 -1.38 -22.90 17.34
N ASP A 124 -1.56 -21.73 17.97
CA ASP A 124 -1.26 -21.55 19.39
C ASP A 124 -2.14 -22.49 20.27
N GLU A 125 -3.43 -22.62 19.95
CA GLU A 125 -4.34 -23.55 20.64
C GLU A 125 -3.93 -25.02 20.43
N LEU A 126 -3.56 -25.40 19.20
CA LEU A 126 -3.03 -26.74 18.91
C LEU A 126 -1.68 -27.00 19.61
N MET A 127 -0.83 -25.98 19.73
CA MET A 127 0.46 -26.10 20.43
C MET A 127 0.25 -26.28 21.93
N ASP A 128 -0.71 -25.59 22.53
CA ASP A 128 -1.11 -25.82 23.92
C ASP A 128 -1.67 -27.25 24.10
N ASP A 129 -2.57 -27.71 23.22
CA ASP A 129 -3.10 -29.08 23.24
C ASP A 129 -2.00 -30.15 23.07
N VAL A 130 -1.04 -29.91 22.19
CA VAL A 130 0.11 -30.81 21.98
C VAL A 130 1.04 -30.78 23.21
N HIS A 131 1.25 -29.63 23.83
CA HIS A 131 2.04 -29.52 25.05
C HIS A 131 1.37 -30.29 26.20
N ASP A 132 0.06 -30.15 26.36
CA ASP A 132 -0.72 -30.89 27.35
C ASP A 132 -0.72 -32.39 27.08
N GLN A 133 -0.81 -32.83 25.81
CA GLN A 133 -0.66 -34.25 25.45
C GLN A 133 0.75 -34.79 25.71
N ILE A 134 1.80 -34.00 25.45
CA ILE A 134 3.18 -34.38 25.77
C ILE A 134 3.35 -34.47 27.29
N ALA A 135 2.81 -33.53 28.05
CA ALA A 135 2.84 -33.55 29.51
C ALA A 135 2.11 -34.78 30.07
N TYR A 136 0.92 -35.09 29.52
CA TYR A 136 0.16 -36.29 29.87
C TYR A 136 0.91 -37.58 29.52
N GLN A 137 1.54 -37.64 28.35
CA GLN A 137 2.37 -38.78 27.93
C GLN A 137 3.59 -38.95 28.85
N ASN A 138 4.19 -37.85 29.29
CA ASN A 138 5.29 -37.87 30.25
C ASN A 138 4.81 -38.33 31.64
N GLU A 139 3.64 -37.89 32.10
CA GLU A 139 3.03 -38.36 33.35
C GLU A 139 2.70 -39.85 33.29
N ILE A 140 2.16 -40.34 32.16
CA ILE A 140 1.96 -41.77 31.90
C ILE A 140 3.29 -42.50 31.96
N ASN A 141 4.32 -42.00 31.26
CA ASN A 141 5.63 -42.65 31.22
C ASN A 141 6.30 -42.67 32.60
N GLU A 142 6.18 -41.60 33.39
CA GLU A 142 6.66 -41.53 34.77
C GLU A 142 5.89 -42.50 35.67
N THR A 143 4.57 -42.59 35.52
CA THR A 143 3.72 -43.51 36.28
C THR A 143 3.98 -44.97 35.92
N LEU A 144 4.14 -45.28 34.63
CA LEU A 144 4.56 -46.61 34.16
C LEU A 144 5.95 -46.93 34.66
N SER A 145 6.91 -46.02 34.55
CA SER A 145 8.26 -46.22 35.09
C SER A 145 8.21 -46.49 36.59
N ARG A 146 7.43 -45.72 37.35
CA ARG A 146 7.23 -45.90 38.79
C ARG A 146 6.48 -47.19 39.14
N SER A 147 5.59 -47.67 38.28
CA SER A 147 4.88 -48.96 38.38
C SER A 147 5.77 -50.14 38.03
N VAL A 148 6.65 -50.00 37.03
CA VAL A 148 7.56 -51.04 36.53
C VAL A 148 8.77 -51.21 37.46
N VAL A 149 9.14 -50.18 38.21
CA VAL A 149 10.08 -50.28 39.36
C VAL A 149 9.57 -51.23 40.46
N GLY A 150 8.32 -51.69 40.40
CA GLY A 150 7.79 -52.76 41.26
C GLY A 150 8.12 -54.20 40.82
N THR A 151 8.67 -54.41 39.62
CA THR A 151 9.01 -55.74 39.06
C THR A 151 10.52 -55.88 38.86
N ASN A 152 11.24 -56.03 39.97
CA ASN A 152 12.71 -56.16 40.05
C ASN A 152 13.24 -57.46 39.41
N GLY A 153 13.23 -57.56 38.08
CA GLY A 153 13.85 -58.68 37.37
C GLY A 153 14.01 -58.49 35.86
N TYR A 154 13.21 -57.64 35.22
CA TYR A 154 13.25 -57.45 33.77
C TYR A 154 14.20 -56.34 33.29
N GLU A 155 14.52 -55.35 34.14
CA GLU A 155 15.45 -54.26 33.80
C GLU A 155 16.86 -54.77 33.49
N ASP A 156 17.38 -55.73 34.27
CA ASP A 156 18.70 -56.32 34.05
C ASP A 156 18.74 -57.21 32.79
N GLU A 157 17.65 -57.93 32.49
CA GLU A 157 17.54 -58.73 31.26
C GLU A 157 17.42 -57.83 30.03
N LEU A 158 16.65 -56.75 30.12
CA LEU A 158 16.47 -55.78 29.04
C LEU A 158 17.77 -55.03 28.73
N ASN A 159 18.51 -54.58 29.76
CA ASN A 159 19.83 -53.95 29.59
C ASN A 159 20.81 -54.90 28.87
N LYS A 160 20.78 -56.19 29.23
CA LYS A 160 21.64 -57.20 28.60
C LYS A 160 21.25 -57.49 27.16
N GLU A 161 19.96 -57.48 26.83
CA GLU A 161 19.47 -57.60 25.45
C GLU A 161 19.82 -56.36 24.61
N LEU A 162 19.72 -55.17 25.20
CA LEU A 162 20.08 -53.91 24.56
C LEU A 162 21.58 -53.81 24.26
N ASP A 163 22.44 -54.20 25.22
CA ASP A 163 23.90 -54.31 25.02
C ASP A 163 24.26 -55.31 23.92
N ALA A 164 23.53 -56.43 23.82
CA ALA A 164 23.72 -57.42 22.78
C ALA A 164 23.36 -56.86 21.39
N LEU A 165 22.23 -56.15 21.28
CA LEU A 165 21.80 -55.47 20.05
C LEU A 165 22.73 -54.33 19.65
N GLU A 166 23.25 -53.55 20.61
CA GLU A 166 24.25 -52.51 20.34
C GLU A 166 25.56 -53.12 19.81
N SER A 167 26.00 -54.23 20.41
CA SER A 167 27.17 -54.97 19.96
C SER A 167 26.97 -55.55 18.56
N GLU A 168 25.78 -56.06 18.24
CA GLU A 168 25.43 -56.58 16.92
C GLU A 168 25.38 -55.46 15.87
N LEU A 169 24.78 -54.30 16.20
CA LEU A 169 24.70 -53.14 15.31
C LEU A 169 26.06 -52.45 15.09
N ASN A 170 26.89 -52.37 16.13
CA ASN A 170 28.24 -51.81 16.05
C ASN A 170 29.23 -52.75 15.35
N SER A 171 29.03 -54.07 15.44
CA SER A 171 29.79 -55.06 14.64
C SER A 171 29.54 -54.88 13.14
N VAL A 172 28.31 -54.51 12.74
CA VAL A 172 27.98 -54.18 11.34
C VAL A 172 28.59 -52.84 10.88
N LYS A 173 28.90 -51.91 11.80
CA LYS A 173 29.57 -50.64 11.48
C LYS A 173 31.09 -50.74 11.43
N GLN A 174 31.71 -51.74 12.06
CA GLN A 174 33.17 -51.89 12.02
C GLN A 174 33.73 -52.33 10.64
N ASP A 175 32.90 -52.91 9.77
CA ASP A 175 33.30 -53.29 8.40
C ASP A 175 33.22 -52.17 7.36
N LYS A 176 32.93 -50.92 7.76
CA LYS A 176 32.92 -49.75 6.83
C LYS A 176 33.75 -48.57 7.30
N ASN A 177 34.81 -48.81 8.09
CA ASN A 177 35.80 -47.80 8.42
C ASN A 177 37.15 -48.06 7.74
N GLU A 178 37.13 -48.44 6.46
CA GLU A 178 38.27 -48.15 5.58
C GLU A 178 38.31 -46.63 5.36
N VAL A 179 39.16 -45.96 6.13
CA VAL A 179 39.55 -44.59 5.89
C VAL A 179 40.35 -44.57 4.58
N VAL A 180 39.63 -44.46 3.46
CA VAL A 180 40.20 -44.14 2.15
C VAL A 180 40.84 -42.76 2.25
N LYS A 181 42.17 -42.71 2.30
CA LYS A 181 42.94 -41.47 2.10
C LYS A 181 42.73 -41.01 0.66
N LEU A 182 41.85 -40.02 0.48
CA LEU A 182 41.76 -39.26 -0.77
C LEU A 182 42.96 -38.30 -0.89
N PRO A 183 43.59 -38.17 -2.07
CA PRO A 183 44.74 -37.29 -2.26
C PRO A 183 44.37 -35.80 -2.17
N SER A 184 45.34 -35.00 -1.68
CA SER A 184 45.25 -33.54 -1.53
C SER A 184 44.81 -32.83 -2.82
N THR A 185 43.88 -31.89 -2.71
CA THR A 185 43.48 -30.98 -3.79
C THR A 185 44.37 -29.73 -3.81
N GLU A 186 45.63 -29.89 -4.19
CA GLU A 186 46.44 -28.76 -4.65
C GLU A 186 46.33 -28.67 -6.18
N GLY A 187 45.62 -27.66 -6.70
CA GLY A 187 45.69 -27.31 -8.14
C GLY A 187 44.40 -27.09 -8.92
N LEU A 188 43.30 -26.64 -8.31
CA LEU A 188 42.10 -26.20 -9.07
C LEU A 188 41.94 -24.66 -9.04
N PRO A 189 41.54 -24.02 -10.16
CA PRO A 189 41.42 -22.56 -10.24
C PRO A 189 40.26 -22.02 -9.39
N SER A 190 40.48 -20.92 -8.68
CA SER A 190 39.44 -20.22 -7.91
C SER A 190 38.37 -19.60 -8.82
N LEU A 191 37.10 -19.98 -8.61
CA LEU A 191 35.96 -19.24 -9.16
C LEU A 191 35.83 -17.85 -8.49
N PRO A 192 35.36 -16.80 -9.19
CA PRO A 192 35.32 -15.43 -8.65
C PRO A 192 34.33 -15.31 -7.49
N GLN A 193 34.80 -14.84 -6.34
CA GLN A 193 33.94 -14.36 -5.25
C GLN A 193 33.25 -13.06 -5.67
N GLY A 194 31.96 -13.14 -5.95
CA GLY A 194 31.07 -11.97 -6.02
C GLY A 194 30.90 -11.35 -4.64
N GLU A 195 30.94 -10.02 -4.62
CA GLU A 195 30.94 -9.12 -3.47
C GLU A 195 29.81 -9.38 -2.45
N GLN A 196 30.18 -9.65 -1.21
CA GLN A 196 29.33 -9.41 -0.04
C GLN A 196 29.66 -8.04 0.54
N THR A 197 28.90 -7.01 0.16
CA THR A 197 29.06 -5.65 0.71
C THR A 197 27.72 -5.08 1.18
N GLU A 198 27.08 -5.68 2.20
CA GLU A 198 25.92 -5.02 2.83
C GLU A 198 25.85 -5.06 4.37
N GLN A 199 26.77 -5.74 5.07
CA GLN A 199 26.66 -5.84 6.54
C GLN A 199 27.41 -4.78 7.36
N LYS A 200 28.07 -3.79 6.74
CA LYS A 200 28.84 -2.77 7.50
C LYS A 200 28.14 -1.43 7.75
N LYS A 201 27.04 -1.09 7.06
CA LYS A 201 26.35 0.22 7.26
C LYS A 201 25.43 0.29 8.48
N GLY A 202 25.02 -0.84 9.05
CA GLY A 202 24.08 -0.87 10.19
C GLY A 202 24.68 -0.51 11.55
N LYS A 203 25.99 -0.68 11.75
CA LYS A 203 26.62 -0.51 13.07
C LYS A 203 27.16 0.91 13.34
N GLU A 204 27.50 1.69 12.31
CA GLU A 204 27.98 3.07 12.49
C GLU A 204 26.87 4.08 12.87
N LEU A 205 25.62 3.86 12.44
CA LEU A 205 24.51 4.78 12.73
C LEU A 205 24.00 4.68 14.19
N LEU A 206 24.20 3.55 14.86
CA LEU A 206 23.83 3.35 16.27
C LEU A 206 24.83 3.94 17.26
N GLN A 207 26.08 4.15 16.84
CA GLN A 207 27.13 4.69 17.71
C GLN A 207 27.12 6.23 17.71
N LYS A 208 26.86 6.87 16.55
CA LYS A 208 26.69 8.34 16.46
C LYS A 208 25.48 8.88 17.22
N LYS A 209 24.44 8.08 17.45
CA LYS A 209 23.24 8.50 18.20
C LYS A 209 23.42 8.45 19.73
N LYS A 210 24.43 7.71 20.24
CA LYS A 210 24.75 7.64 21.67
C LYS A 210 25.74 8.72 22.14
N GLU A 211 26.55 9.28 21.25
CA GLU A 211 27.47 10.38 21.59
C GLU A 211 26.79 11.76 21.64
N ASN A 212 25.75 11.99 20.83
CA ASN A 212 25.05 13.28 20.76
C ASN A 212 24.04 13.55 21.90
N ASN A 213 23.91 12.67 22.90
CA ASN A 213 22.91 12.81 23.98
C ASN A 213 23.54 12.99 25.37
N LYS A 214 24.79 13.47 25.42
CA LYS A 214 25.44 13.91 26.67
C LYS A 214 25.78 15.40 26.55
N GLU A 215 24.79 16.25 26.70
CA GLU A 215 25.04 17.63 27.09
C GLU A 215 25.44 17.71 28.57
N PRO A 216 26.36 18.61 28.94
CA PRO A 216 26.98 18.64 30.26
C PRO A 216 26.05 19.27 31.29
N VAL A 217 25.82 18.54 32.39
CA VAL A 217 25.36 19.14 33.65
C VAL A 217 26.47 20.04 34.15
N ALA A 218 26.36 21.34 33.89
CA ALA A 218 27.17 22.36 34.55
C ALA A 218 26.61 22.60 35.95
N LEU A 219 27.49 22.33 36.91
CA LEU A 219 27.39 22.68 38.32
C LEU A 219 27.45 24.20 38.54
N LEU A 220 26.89 24.58 39.70
CA LEU A 220 27.25 25.69 40.59
C LEU A 220 26.37 26.95 40.59
N SER A 221 25.83 27.15 41.80
CA SER A 221 25.69 28.39 42.57
C SER A 221 24.59 29.38 42.20
#